data_AF-A0A453K536-F1
#
_entry.id   AF-A0A453K536-F1
#
_cell.length_a   1.000
_cell.length_b   1.000
_cell.length_c   1.000
_cell.angle_alpha   90.00
_cell.angle_beta   90.00
_cell.angle_gamma   90.00
#
_symmetry.space_group_name_H-M   'P 1'
#
loop_
_entity.id
_entity.type
_entity.pdbx_description
1 polymer ?
#
loop_
_entity_poly.entity_id
_entity_poly.type
_entity_poly.pdbx_seq_one_letter_code
_entity_poly.pdbx_strand_id
1 'polypeptide(L)' 'MVRVESEKHIDFSLTSPFGGGPAGRVKRKNQKKASGGGDAGGDEEEE' A
#
# COMPACT_ATOMS: atom_id res chain seq x y z
N MET A 1 -6.17 -23.34 -1.65
CA MET A 1 -7.64 -23.50 -1.53
C MET A 1 -8.02 -23.09 -0.11
N VAL A 2 -9.00 -22.19 0.06
CA VAL A 2 -9.41 -21.67 1.38
C VAL A 2 -10.33 -22.70 2.06
N ARG A 3 -10.20 -22.84 3.39
CA ARG A 3 -11.10 -23.69 4.20
C ARG A 3 -12.44 -22.98 4.37
N VAL A 4 -13.55 -23.71 4.29
CA VAL A 4 -14.92 -23.15 4.39
C VAL A 4 -15.13 -22.37 5.70
N GLU A 5 -14.58 -22.85 6.81
CA GLU A 5 -14.67 -22.16 8.11
C GLU A 5 -13.91 -20.82 8.14
N SER A 6 -12.89 -20.67 7.28
CA SER A 6 -12.07 -19.47 7.20
C SER A 6 -12.64 -18.39 6.27
N GLU A 7 -13.71 -18.67 5.52
CA GLU A 7 -14.38 -17.70 4.64
C GLU A 7 -14.76 -16.41 5.39
N LYS A 8 -15.25 -16.55 6.62
CA LYS A 8 -15.67 -15.43 7.48
C LYS A 8 -14.52 -14.58 8.01
N HIS A 9 -13.29 -15.06 7.89
CA HIS A 9 -12.09 -14.40 8.41
C HIS A 9 -11.26 -13.77 7.29
N ILE A 10 -11.78 -13.76 6.05
CA ILE A 10 -11.15 -13.09 4.93
C ILE A 10 -11.46 -11.60 5.05
N ASP A 11 -10.44 -10.83 5.40
CA ASP A 11 -10.52 -9.37 5.49
C ASP A 11 -9.18 -8.75 5.06
N PHE A 12 -9.15 -7.43 4.88
CA PHE A 12 -7.92 -6.69 4.66
C PHE A 12 -7.01 -6.76 5.88
N SER A 13 -5.70 -6.84 5.66
CA SER A 13 -4.75 -6.73 6.77
C SER A 13 -4.77 -5.32 7.37
N LEU A 14 -4.57 -5.22 8.68
CA LEU A 14 -4.44 -3.93 9.38
C LEU A 14 -3.30 -3.05 8.83
N THR A 15 -2.31 -3.67 8.21
CA THR A 15 -1.16 -2.98 7.60
C THR A 15 -1.39 -2.58 6.15
N SER A 16 -2.46 -3.06 5.51
CA SER A 16 -2.81 -2.74 4.13
C SER A 16 -3.40 -1.32 4.04
N PRO A 17 -3.18 -0.59 2.93
CA PRO A 17 -3.85 0.68 2.69
C PRO A 17 -5.38 0.64 2.83
N PHE A 18 -5.99 -0.53 2.57
CA PHE A 18 -7.44 -0.71 2.67
C PHE A 18 -7.90 -1.14 4.07
N GLY A 19 -7.00 -1.62 4.93
CA GLY A 19 -7.28 -1.98 6.33
C GLY A 19 -6.83 -0.93 7.34
N GLY A 20 -6.60 0.32 6.90
CA GLY A 20 -6.17 1.44 7.77
C GLY A 20 -4.65 1.62 7.91
N GLY A 21 -3.88 0.80 7.20
CA GLY A 21 -2.42 0.92 7.13
C GLY A 21 -1.94 2.10 6.26
N PRO A 22 -0.62 2.29 6.15
CA PRO A 22 -0.04 3.42 5.42
C PRO A 22 -0.40 3.40 3.94
N ALA A 23 -0.54 4.58 3.33
CA ALA A 23 -0.79 4.73 1.91
C ALA A 23 0.27 3.99 1.06
N GLY A 24 -0.17 3.38 -0.05
CA GLY A 24 0.73 2.66 -0.97
C GLY A 24 1.77 3.56 -1.66
N ARG A 25 2.80 2.96 -2.26
CA ARG A 25 3.97 3.66 -2.84
C ARG A 25 3.57 4.81 -3.78
N VAL A 26 2.68 4.57 -4.74
CA VAL A 26 2.23 5.59 -5.71
C VAL A 26 1.48 6.72 -5.02
N LYS A 27 0.59 6.41 -4.07
CA LYS A 27 -0.14 7.43 -3.32
C LYS A 27 0.80 8.28 -2.46
N ARG A 28 1.82 7.68 -1.83
CA ARG A 28 2.88 8.42 -1.12
C ARG A 28 3.71 9.29 -2.07
N LYS A 29 4.11 8.77 -3.24
CA LYS A 29 4.85 9.54 -4.26
C LYS A 29 4.05 10.77 -4.70
N ASN A 30 2.75 10.62 -4.93
CA ASN A 30 1.88 11.73 -5.33
C ASN A 30 1.65 12.73 -4.19
N GLN A 31 1.52 12.27 -2.95
CA GLN A 31 1.43 13.15 -1.78
C GLN A 31 2.70 14.00 -1.60
N LYS A 32 3.89 13.38 -1.73
CA LYS A 32 5.18 14.09 -1.67
C LYS A 32 5.29 15.17 -2.76
N LYS A 33 4.88 14.84 -3.99
CA LYS A 33 4.80 15.79 -5.11
C LYS A 33 3.84 16.95 -4.80
N ALA A 34 2.68 16.66 -4.21
CA ALA A 34 1.67 17.67 -3.89
C ALA A 34 2.08 18.59 -2.72
N SER A 35 2.87 18.09 -1.76
CA SER A 35 3.36 18.86 -0.60
C SER A 35 4.61 19.71 -0.90
N GLY A 36 4.94 19.94 -2.18
CA GLY A 36 6.07 20.80 -2.58
C GLY A 36 7.46 20.21 -2.35
N GLY A 37 7.56 18.97 -1.87
CA GLY A 37 8.81 18.23 -1.72
C GLY A 37 9.19 17.59 -3.05
N GLY A 38 9.68 18.39 -3.99
CA GLY A 38 10.27 17.89 -5.23
C GLY A 38 11.63 17.25 -4.94
N ASP A 39 11.70 15.92 -4.98
CA ASP A 39 12.89 15.23 -5.46
C ASP A 39 12.53 13.91 -6.15
N ALA A 40 13.28 13.67 -7.22
CA ALA A 40 13.18 12.57 -8.16
C ALA A 40 13.97 11.34 -7.66
N GLY A 41 13.69 10.17 -8.25
CA GLY A 41 14.59 9.02 -8.18
C GLY A 41 14.25 7.96 -7.13
N GLY A 42 14.31 6.70 -7.57
CA GLY A 42 14.32 5.52 -6.70
C GLY A 42 13.13 4.57 -6.85
N ASP A 43 12.91 4.00 -8.04
CA ASP A 43 12.32 2.65 -8.22
C ASP A 43 12.62 2.18 -9.66
N GLU A 44 13.88 2.25 -10.07
CA GLU A 44 14.41 1.50 -11.23
C GLU A 44 15.12 0.22 -10.78
N GLU A 45 14.92 -0.24 -9.54
CA GLU A 45 15.52 -1.50 -9.06
C GLU A 45 14.53 -2.24 -8.16
N GLU A 46 13.83 -3.22 -8.72
CA GLU A 46 13.69 -4.56 -8.11
C GLU A 46 13.08 -5.50 -9.15
N GLU A 47 13.97 -6.34 -9.68
CA GLU A 47 13.75 -7.76 -9.92
C GLU A 47 13.05 -8.43 -8.72
#